data_AF-A0A9W6I447-F1
#
_entry.id   AF-A0A9W6I447-F1
#
_cell.length_a   1.000
_cell.length_b   1.000
_cell.length_c   1.000
_cell.angle_alpha   90.00
_cell.angle_beta   90.00
_cell.angle_gamma   90.00
#
_symmetry.space_group_name_H-M   'P 1'
#
loop_
_entity.id
_entity.type
_entity.pdbx_description
1 polymer ?
#
loop_
_entity_poly.entity_id
_entity_poly.type
_entity_poly.pdbx_seq_one_letter_code
_entity_poly.pdbx_strand_id
1 'polypeptide(L)'
;MWEVSYHALHALAAAGPYLYVHTALFKNGVLIPGSEAQSGVGGVNVTLRVTAGQTLLQTFAAGDVVTLHAYRIGTGDAFIESGGDGRTGVTAHWVSAV
;
A
#
# COMPACT_ATOMS: atom_id res chain seq x y z
N MET A 1 -19.05 -3.37 10.45
CA MET A 1 -18.35 -3.18 9.16
C MET A 1 -17.64 -1.81 9.06
N TRP A 2 -16.38 -1.79 8.64
CA TRP A 2 -15.61 -0.59 8.32
C TRP A 2 -15.28 -0.54 6.83
N GLU A 3 -15.28 0.65 6.24
CA GLU A 3 -14.57 0.90 4.98
C GLU A 3 -13.17 1.40 5.33
N VAL A 4 -12.15 0.76 4.76
CA VAL A 4 -10.76 1.15 4.92
C VAL A 4 -10.20 1.46 3.55
N SER A 5 -9.59 2.64 3.44
CA SER A 5 -8.84 3.04 2.26
C SER A 5 -7.40 3.29 2.66
N TYR A 6 -6.49 2.91 1.77
CA TYR A 6 -5.14 3.42 1.83
C TYR A 6 -4.65 3.76 0.44
N HIS A 7 -3.66 4.65 0.43
CA HIS A 7 -2.90 5.00 -0.75
C HIS A 7 -1.47 5.28 -0.31
N ALA A 8 -0.51 4.86 -1.11
CA ALA A 8 0.90 5.05 -0.85
C ALA A 8 1.59 5.58 -2.10
N LEU A 9 2.31 6.69 -1.96
CA LEU A 9 3.16 7.24 -3.00
C LEU A 9 4.47 6.44 -3.04
N HIS A 10 4.64 5.69 -4.11
CA HIS A 10 5.83 4.92 -4.40
C HIS A 10 6.79 5.75 -5.24
N ALA A 11 8.02 5.93 -4.77
CA ALA A 11 9.13 6.44 -5.56
C ALA A 11 10.07 5.27 -5.90
N LEU A 12 10.17 4.98 -7.19
CA LEU A 12 10.85 3.80 -7.72
C LEU A 12 11.97 4.21 -8.66
N ALA A 13 13.14 3.60 -8.53
CA ALA A 13 14.26 3.73 -9.45
C ALA A 13 14.80 2.33 -9.81
N ALA A 14 14.46 1.83 -10.99
CA ALA A 14 14.85 0.49 -11.41
C ALA A 14 16.34 0.41 -11.80
N ALA A 15 17.02 -0.61 -11.25
CA ALA A 15 18.39 -0.98 -11.61
C ALA A 15 18.43 -2.34 -12.37
N GLY A 16 17.29 -2.80 -12.87
CA GLY A 16 17.11 -4.09 -13.54
C GLY A 16 15.91 -4.10 -14.49
N PRO A 17 15.48 -5.28 -14.96
CA PRO A 17 14.37 -5.37 -15.92
C PRO A 17 13.04 -4.92 -15.33
N TYR A 18 12.86 -5.09 -14.01
CA TYR A 18 11.67 -4.67 -13.28
C TYR A 18 12.00 -4.32 -11.83
N LEU A 19 11.21 -3.39 -11.31
CA LEU A 19 11.13 -3.06 -9.88
C LEU A 19 9.65 -2.83 -9.55
N TYR A 20 9.13 -3.59 -8.58
CA TYR A 20 7.77 -3.44 -8.07
C TYR A 20 7.79 -3.13 -6.57
N VAL A 21 6.75 -2.43 -6.12
CA VAL A 21 6.38 -2.33 -4.72
C VAL A 21 4.98 -2.91 -4.57
N HIS A 22 4.86 -3.85 -3.65
CA HIS A 22 3.62 -4.45 -3.21
C HIS A 22 3.24 -3.89 -1.85
N THR A 23 2.04 -3.34 -1.71
CA THR A 23 1.49 -2.86 -0.45
C THR A 23 0.24 -3.67 -0.09
N ALA A 24 0.03 -3.89 1.21
CA ALA A 24 -1.15 -4.59 1.69
C ALA A 24 -1.44 -4.26 3.16
N LEU A 25 -2.71 -4.38 3.54
CA LEU A 25 -3.16 -4.22 4.92
C LEU A 25 -3.13 -5.57 5.64
N PHE A 26 -2.77 -5.52 6.92
CA PHE A 26 -2.72 -6.67 7.82
C PHE A 26 -3.54 -6.39 9.06
N LYS A 27 -4.32 -7.38 9.50
CA LYS A 27 -5.04 -7.41 10.77
C LYS A 27 -4.36 -8.40 11.70
N ASN A 28 -3.88 -7.92 12.85
CA ASN A 28 -3.18 -8.74 13.85
C ASN A 28 -2.03 -9.57 13.24
N GLY A 29 -1.30 -8.99 12.29
CA GLY A 29 -0.20 -9.65 11.58
C GLY A 29 -0.61 -10.60 10.44
N VAL A 30 -1.92 -10.78 10.19
CA VAL A 30 -2.44 -11.60 9.09
C VAL A 30 -2.91 -10.69 7.94
N LEU A 31 -2.53 -11.03 6.71
CA LEU A 31 -2.95 -10.32 5.50
C LEU A 31 -4.48 -10.22 5.42
N ILE A 32 -4.99 -9.03 5.10
CA ILE A 32 -6.39 -8.82 4.75
C ILE A 32 -6.53 -9.07 3.24
N PRO A 33 -7.19 -10.16 2.80
CA PRO A 33 -7.28 -10.47 1.37
C PRO A 33 -8.04 -9.40 0.60
N GLY A 34 -7.55 -9.07 -0.60
CA GLY A 34 -8.11 -8.02 -1.45
C GLY A 34 -7.60 -6.61 -1.12
N SER A 35 -6.78 -6.44 -0.08
CA SER A 35 -6.16 -5.16 0.26
C SER A 35 -4.86 -4.90 -0.50
N GLU A 36 -4.41 -5.86 -1.32
CA GLU A 36 -3.14 -5.77 -2.04
C GLU A 36 -3.20 -4.74 -3.18
N ALA A 37 -2.17 -3.90 -3.26
CA ALA A 37 -1.91 -3.04 -4.41
C ALA A 37 -0.47 -3.23 -4.88
N GLN A 38 -0.26 -3.15 -6.19
CA GLN A 38 1.07 -3.21 -6.76
C GLN A 38 1.27 -2.09 -7.77
N SER A 39 2.45 -1.50 -7.74
CA SER A 39 2.93 -0.66 -8.83
C SER A 39 4.35 -1.07 -9.20
N GLY A 40 4.78 -0.75 -10.40
CA GLY A 40 6.18 -0.94 -10.75
C GLY A 40 6.60 -0.17 -11.97
N VAL A 41 7.90 -0.24 -12.21
CA VAL A 41 8.59 0.36 -13.33
C VAL A 41 9.52 -0.68 -13.95
N GLY A 42 9.65 -0.66 -15.27
CA GLY A 42 10.52 -1.55 -16.03
C GLY A 42 11.58 -0.76 -16.78
N GLY A 43 12.75 -1.37 -16.95
CA GLY A 43 13.90 -0.78 -17.64
C GLY A 43 14.92 -0.12 -16.71
N VAL A 44 16.20 -0.25 -17.08
CA VAL A 44 17.33 0.29 -16.32
C VAL A 44 17.33 1.82 -16.41
N ASN A 45 17.61 2.50 -15.29
CA ASN A 45 17.62 3.95 -15.15
C ASN A 45 16.25 4.63 -15.39
N VAL A 46 15.16 3.88 -15.25
CA VAL A 46 13.81 4.45 -15.29
C VAL A 46 13.35 4.74 -13.87
N THR A 47 12.90 5.97 -13.65
CA THR A 47 12.31 6.41 -12.38
C THR A 47 10.83 6.66 -12.52
N LEU A 48 10.04 6.25 -11.54
CA LEU A 48 8.59 6.46 -11.51
C LEU A 48 8.14 6.93 -10.14
N ARG A 49 7.22 7.90 -10.12
CA ARG A 49 6.42 8.27 -8.95
C ARG A 49 4.97 7.92 -9.22
N VAL A 50 4.41 7.02 -8.44
CA VAL A 50 3.06 6.51 -8.65
C VAL A 50 2.37 6.26 -7.31
N THR A 51 1.09 6.61 -7.23
CA THR A 51 0.28 6.30 -6.04
C THR A 51 -0.50 5.03 -6.32
N ALA A 52 -0.38 4.05 -5.43
CA ALA A 52 -1.16 2.81 -5.49
C ALA A 52 -1.83 2.55 -4.13
N GLY A 53 -2.97 1.87 -4.14
CA GLY A 53 -3.79 1.70 -2.96
C GLY A 53 -5.04 0.90 -3.24
N GLN A 54 -5.81 0.63 -2.18
CA GLN A 54 -7.11 -0.04 -2.26
C GLN A 54 -8.09 0.59 -1.30
N THR A 55 -9.37 0.44 -1.62
CA THR A 55 -10.50 0.63 -0.70
C THR A 55 -11.24 -0.69 -0.58
N LEU A 56 -11.52 -1.11 0.65
CA LEU A 56 -12.25 -2.35 0.92
C LEU A 56 -13.15 -2.23 2.15
N LEU A 57 -14.11 -3.15 2.25
CA LEU A 57 -14.92 -3.36 3.45
C LEU A 57 -14.31 -4.47 4.30
N GLN A 58 -14.14 -4.21 5.60
CA GLN A 58 -13.56 -5.16 6.53
C GLN A 58 -14.24 -5.09 7.91
N THR A 59 -14.46 -6.27 8.52
CA THR A 59 -14.92 -6.35 9.91
C THR A 59 -13.73 -6.38 10.87
N PHE A 60 -13.78 -5.49 11.86
CA PHE A 60 -12.84 -5.42 12.99
C PHE A 60 -13.59 -5.63 14.30
N ALA A 61 -12.92 -6.29 15.25
CA ALA A 61 -13.31 -6.37 16.65
C ALA A 61 -12.53 -5.34 17.46
N ALA A 62 -13.03 -5.00 18.65
CA ALA A 62 -12.30 -4.14 19.58
C ALA A 62 -10.94 -4.77 19.93
N GLY A 63 -9.87 -3.98 19.80
CA GLY A 63 -8.50 -4.43 20.04
C GLY A 63 -7.77 -4.99 18.81
N ASP A 64 -8.43 -5.15 17.67
CA ASP A 64 -7.74 -5.48 16.42
C ASP A 64 -6.72 -4.38 16.05
N VAL A 65 -5.52 -4.78 15.64
CA VAL A 65 -4.47 -3.90 15.17
C VAL A 65 -4.38 -3.99 13.65
N VAL A 66 -4.51 -2.85 12.97
CA VAL A 66 -4.37 -2.75 11.51
C VAL A 66 -3.04 -2.09 11.17
N THR A 67 -2.31 -2.71 10.25
CA THR A 67 -0.99 -2.23 9.79
C THR A 67 -0.94 -2.23 8.27
N LEU A 68 -0.23 -1.26 7.69
CA LEU A 68 0.05 -1.19 6.25
C LEU A 68 1.52 -1.55 6.04
N HIS A 69 1.79 -2.58 5.24
CA HIS A 69 3.14 -3.01 4.92
C HIS A 69 3.46 -2.75 3.45
N ALA A 70 4.75 -2.57 3.15
CA ALA A 70 5.28 -2.44 1.80
C ALA A 70 6.45 -3.40 1.60
N TYR A 71 6.49 -4.07 0.46
CA TYR A 71 7.52 -5.03 0.09
C TYR A 71 8.06 -4.68 -1.30
N ARG A 72 9.39 -4.61 -1.42
CA ARG A 72 10.08 -4.44 -2.70
C ARG A 72 10.24 -5.80 -3.38
N ILE A 73 10.00 -5.84 -4.69
CA ILE A 73 10.28 -6.99 -5.54
C ILE A 73 11.17 -6.53 -6.70
N GLY A 74 12.31 -7.20 -6.90
CA GLY A 74 13.31 -6.84 -7.92
C GLY A 74 14.46 -6.00 -7.38
N THR A 75 15.19 -5.34 -8.28
CA THR A 75 16.46 -4.64 -7.99
C THR A 75 16.37 -3.16 -8.29
N GLY A 76 16.85 -2.34 -7.36
CA GLY A 76 16.80 -0.89 -7.43
C GLY A 76 16.32 -0.29 -6.10
N ASP A 77 16.12 1.01 -6.10
CA ASP A 77 15.70 1.76 -4.92
C ASP A 77 14.19 1.98 -4.95
N ALA A 78 13.54 1.71 -3.81
CA ALA A 78 12.11 1.85 -3.65
C ALA A 78 11.81 2.49 -2.29
N PHE A 79 11.01 3.55 -2.31
CA PHE A 79 10.63 4.30 -1.11
C PHE A 79 9.12 4.54 -1.09
N ILE A 80 8.57 4.55 0.13
CA ILE A 80 7.26 5.15 0.40
C ILE A 80 7.52 6.60 0.79
N GLU A 81 7.03 7.53 0.00
CA GLU A 81 7.17 8.95 0.30
C GLU A 81 5.97 9.45 1.10
N SER A 82 6.21 10.17 2.19
CA SER A 82 5.18 10.88 2.93
C SER A 82 5.49 12.37 2.89
N GLY A 83 4.76 13.09 2.03
CA GLY A 83 4.87 14.53 1.85
C GLY A 83 3.61 15.26 2.31
N GLY A 84 3.67 16.59 2.32
CA GLY A 84 2.53 17.43 2.71
C GLY A 84 1.36 17.45 1.73
N ASP A 85 1.48 16.81 0.56
CA ASP A 85 0.45 16.73 -0.47
C ASP A 85 -0.60 15.63 -0.21
N GLY A 86 -0.42 14.84 0.86
CA GLY A 86 -1.40 13.85 1.30
C GLY A 86 -1.47 12.61 0.42
N ARG A 87 -0.46 12.33 -0.43
CA ARG A 87 -0.44 11.17 -1.35
C ARG A 87 -0.06 9.84 -0.72
N THR A 88 0.21 9.84 0.59
CA THR A 88 0.35 8.63 1.39
C THR A 88 -0.52 8.77 2.63
N GLY A 89 -1.42 7.82 2.84
CA GLY A 89 -2.35 7.85 3.95
C GLY A 89 -3.15 6.57 4.10
N VAL A 90 -3.73 6.41 5.28
CA VAL A 90 -4.70 5.36 5.60
C VAL A 90 -5.89 6.06 6.26
N THR A 91 -7.09 5.75 5.80
CA THR A 91 -8.34 6.22 6.37
C THR A 91 -9.24 5.03 6.66
N ALA A 92 -10.04 5.16 7.71
CA ALA A 92 -11.06 4.18 8.04
C ALA A 92 -12.32 4.91 8.48
N HIS A 93 -13.47 4.46 8.00
CA HIS A 93 -14.76 4.98 8.40
C HIS A 93 -15.70 3.83 8.79
N TRP A 94 -16.44 4.01 9.89
CA TRP A 94 -17.44 3.03 10.32
C TRP A 94 -18.67 3.15 9.43
N VAL A 95 -19.05 2.05 8.79
CA VAL A 95 -20.17 2.03 7.82
C VAL A 95 -21.45 1.55 8.49
N SER A 96 -21.38 0.44 9.23
CA SER A 96 -22.56 -0.17 9.83
C SER A 96 -22.20 -1.16 10.93
N ALA A 97 -23.14 -1.45 11.82
CA ALA A 97 -23.01 -2.43 12.89
C ALA A 97 -23.30 -3.88 12.46
N VAL A 98 -23.60 -4.13 11.17
CA VAL A 98 -23.73 -5.50 10.64
C VAL A 98 -22.45 -6.29 10.88
#